data_AF-A0A832I7E1-F1
#
_entry.id   AF-A0A832I7E1-F1
#
_cell.length_a   1.000
_cell.length_b   1.000
_cell.length_c   1.000
_cell.angle_alpha   90.00
_cell.angle_beta   90.00
_cell.angle_gamma   90.00
#
_symmetry.space_group_name_H-M   'P 1'
#
loop_
_entity.id
_entity.type
_entity.pdbx_description
1 polymer ?
#
loop_
_entity_poly.entity_id
_entity_poly.type
_entity_poly.pdbx_seq_one_letter_code
_entity_poly.pdbx_strand_id
1 'polypeptide(L)'
;MKRFLLIVLLLFVLNILAQSLEELEKNWDELLQRILREPESDQLIELGKKLSAKRRLAQLESLRDSVLEEKLDKFVRDLSEMSETREDLLDECFVLFPKLKEDVANFEHGDFSKLNSVSALWKLGYRAILPQGFAEWLVQRFLSDPFLVDWNLVFLLKNSLNKNDVARQIRQECEKLKDKEESYSALYRLMVLAKQLDGLDSQFENELSRYIELMTALERLPAERFSEEEFEKFSRAIDALNLKKDNLKAILSHLAERSGIQDAVMRELGNDRSNLQRVVARWKFRVDLMILVVSAFFVTLFLLPRRLKISFFAFFKAYRIAIWLCQKELSKDPTDIRLRTQLAMFYERIGENEKAFQEYKIVRDLSRMVKKDRILPRA
;
A
#
# COMPACT_ATOMS: atom_id res chain seq x y z
N MET A 1 -2.97 15.15 -52.28
CA MET A 1 -3.91 15.62 -51.22
C MET A 1 -3.40 15.36 -49.81
N LYS A 2 -3.15 14.12 -49.37
CA LYS A 2 -2.69 13.82 -47.99
C LYS A 2 -1.37 14.51 -47.57
N ARG A 3 -0.37 14.58 -48.46
CA ARG A 3 0.91 15.28 -48.18
C ARG A 3 0.77 16.80 -48.04
N PHE A 4 -0.17 17.39 -48.78
CA PHE A 4 -0.44 18.83 -48.72
C PHE A 4 -1.12 19.20 -47.40
N LEU A 5 -2.07 18.38 -46.94
CA LEU A 5 -2.75 18.55 -45.66
C LEU A 5 -1.79 18.43 -44.45
N LEU A 6 -0.80 17.55 -44.55
CA LEU A 6 0.26 17.37 -43.55
C LEU A 6 1.20 18.58 -43.46
N ILE A 7 1.55 19.17 -44.61
CA ILE A 7 2.38 20.39 -44.67
C ILE A 7 1.63 21.59 -44.09
N VAL A 8 0.33 21.73 -44.39
CA VAL A 8 -0.51 22.80 -43.83
C VAL A 8 -0.66 22.65 -42.31
N LEU A 9 -0.88 21.44 -41.80
CA LEU A 9 -0.90 21.17 -40.36
C LEU A 9 0.45 21.47 -39.69
N LEU A 10 1.56 21.13 -40.33
CA LEU A 10 2.90 21.40 -39.80
C LEU A 10 3.20 22.90 -39.74
N LEU A 11 2.86 23.64 -40.80
CA LEU A 11 2.98 25.10 -40.84
C LEU A 11 2.07 25.77 -39.80
N PHE A 12 0.87 25.25 -39.58
CA PHE A 12 -0.04 25.75 -38.56
C PHE A 12 0.50 25.53 -37.14
N VAL A 13 1.05 24.34 -36.84
CA VAL A 13 1.69 24.05 -35.56
C VAL A 13 2.94 24.91 -35.35
N LEU A 14 3.77 25.08 -36.39
CA LEU A 14 4.95 25.95 -36.34
C LEU A 14 4.59 27.41 -36.10
N ASN A 15 3.50 27.90 -36.70
CA ASN A 15 3.03 29.27 -36.51
C ASN A 15 2.48 29.49 -35.10
N ILE A 16 1.72 28.53 -34.56
CA ILE A 16 1.28 28.57 -33.15
C ILE A 16 2.49 28.56 -32.21
N LEU A 17 3.50 27.74 -32.49
CA LEU A 17 4.72 27.69 -31.69
C LEU A 17 5.48 29.02 -31.73
N ALA A 18 5.64 29.60 -32.93
CA ALA A 18 6.33 30.87 -33.12
C ALA A 18 5.62 32.02 -32.41
N GLN A 19 4.29 32.11 -32.53
CA GLN A 19 3.48 33.09 -31.80
C GLN A 19 3.60 32.91 -30.29
N SER A 20 3.60 31.67 -29.80
CA SER A 20 3.77 31.40 -28.37
C SER A 20 5.16 31.78 -27.84
N LEU A 21 6.20 31.66 -28.67
CA LEU A 21 7.57 32.06 -28.31
C LEU A 21 7.73 33.58 -28.30
N GLU A 22 7.20 34.26 -29.30
CA GLU A 22 7.22 35.73 -29.38
C GLU A 22 6.42 36.36 -28.22
N GLU A 23 5.28 35.78 -27.88
CA GLU A 23 4.49 36.18 -26.71
C GLU A 23 5.24 35.92 -25.39
N LEU A 24 6.01 34.82 -25.30
CA LEU A 24 6.85 34.52 -24.14
C LEU A 24 8.02 35.51 -24.01
N GLU A 25 8.70 35.84 -25.11
CA GLU A 25 9.79 36.82 -25.14
C GLU A 25 9.29 38.22 -24.73
N LYS A 26 8.14 38.64 -25.26
CA LYS A 26 7.52 39.91 -24.86
C LYS A 26 7.17 39.95 -23.38
N ASN A 27 6.54 38.88 -22.87
CA ASN A 27 6.20 38.78 -21.45
C ASN A 27 7.45 38.76 -20.55
N TRP A 28 8.56 38.20 -21.04
CA TRP A 28 9.86 38.20 -20.36
C TRP A 28 10.47 39.60 -20.29
N ASP A 29 10.44 40.35 -21.39
CA ASP A 29 10.92 41.73 -21.42
C ASP A 29 10.11 42.65 -20.50
N GLU A 30 8.79 42.49 -20.46
CA GLU A 30 7.92 43.21 -19.53
C GLU A 30 8.24 42.87 -18.07
N LEU A 31 8.51 41.60 -17.76
CA LEU A 31 8.94 41.18 -16.42
C LEU A 31 10.29 41.80 -16.03
N LEU A 32 11.28 41.80 -16.95
CA LEU A 32 12.58 42.42 -16.72
C LEU A 32 12.47 43.92 -16.46
N GLN A 33 11.65 44.62 -17.24
CA GLN A 33 11.40 46.05 -17.01
C GLN A 33 10.75 46.30 -15.65
N ARG A 34 9.84 45.43 -15.21
CA ARG A 34 9.21 45.54 -13.89
C ARG A 34 10.21 45.33 -12.76
N ILE A 35 11.11 44.34 -12.88
CA ILE A 35 12.19 44.09 -11.91
C ILE A 35 13.12 45.30 -11.80
N LEU A 36 13.46 45.93 -12.92
CA LEU A 36 14.34 47.11 -12.93
C LEU A 36 13.69 48.34 -12.27
N ARG A 37 12.36 48.49 -12.38
CA ARG A 37 11.62 49.62 -11.80
C ARG A 37 11.35 49.45 -10.30
N GLU A 38 11.06 48.23 -9.86
CA GLU A 38 10.63 47.94 -8.49
C GLU A 38 11.36 46.70 -7.92
N PRO A 39 12.69 46.75 -7.73
CA PRO A 39 13.49 45.56 -7.39
C PRO A 39 13.12 44.94 -6.03
N GLU A 40 12.59 45.72 -5.09
CA GLU A 40 12.18 45.27 -3.76
C GLU A 40 10.68 44.97 -3.65
N SER A 41 9.97 44.84 -4.78
CA SER A 41 8.54 44.52 -4.76
C SER A 41 8.29 43.12 -4.18
N ASP A 42 7.51 43.03 -3.10
CA ASP A 42 7.10 41.77 -2.49
C ASP A 42 6.46 40.82 -3.51
N GLN A 43 5.68 41.35 -4.46
CA GLN A 43 5.05 40.56 -5.53
C GLN A 43 6.08 39.90 -6.45
N LEU A 44 7.17 40.59 -6.79
CA LEU A 44 8.24 40.04 -7.62
C LEU A 44 9.03 38.98 -6.86
N ILE A 45 9.27 39.20 -5.56
CA ILE A 45 9.93 38.22 -4.69
C ILE A 45 9.08 36.95 -4.58
N GLU A 46 7.78 37.06 -4.36
CA GLU A 46 6.86 35.91 -4.29
C GLU A 46 6.78 35.16 -5.62
N LEU A 47 6.66 35.88 -6.73
CA LEU A 47 6.61 35.27 -8.06
C LEU A 47 7.92 34.55 -8.39
N GLY A 48 9.07 35.15 -8.05
CA GLY A 48 10.39 34.53 -8.20
C GLY A 48 10.53 33.24 -7.37
N LYS A 49 10.08 33.27 -6.11
CA LYS A 49 10.05 32.06 -5.24
C LYS A 49 9.18 30.97 -5.85
N LYS A 50 7.98 31.31 -6.33
CA LYS A 50 7.05 30.35 -6.94
C LYS A 50 7.63 29.73 -8.22
N LEU A 51 8.24 30.53 -9.10
CA LEU A 51 8.90 30.03 -10.31
C LEU A 51 10.09 29.11 -9.99
N SER A 52 10.91 29.47 -8.99
CA SER A 52 12.02 28.65 -8.53
C SER A 52 11.53 27.30 -7.99
N ALA A 53 10.51 27.32 -7.13
CA ALA A 53 9.89 26.12 -6.57
C ALA A 53 9.32 25.21 -7.67
N LYS A 54 8.56 25.79 -8.60
CA LYS A 54 7.98 25.08 -9.75
C LYS A 54 9.06 24.43 -10.61
N ARG A 55 10.14 25.15 -10.91
CA ARG A 55 11.28 24.63 -11.66
C ARG A 55 11.95 23.46 -10.95
N ARG A 56 12.22 23.56 -9.64
CA ARG A 56 12.89 22.49 -8.88
C ARG A 56 12.00 21.24 -8.77
N LEU A 57 10.73 21.41 -8.43
CA LEU A 57 9.79 20.29 -8.30
C LEU A 57 9.52 19.59 -9.65
N ALA A 58 9.45 20.35 -10.75
CA ALA A 58 9.20 19.80 -12.10
C ALA A 58 10.38 18.99 -12.68
N GLN A 59 11.55 19.02 -12.02
CA GLN A 59 12.66 18.11 -12.35
C GLN A 59 12.30 16.65 -12.03
N LEU A 60 11.41 16.42 -11.06
CA LEU A 60 10.87 15.10 -10.76
C LEU A 60 9.84 14.74 -11.82
N GLU A 61 10.18 13.79 -12.70
CA GLU A 61 9.33 13.40 -13.84
C GLU A 61 7.92 12.99 -13.39
N SER A 62 7.82 12.30 -12.25
CA SER A 62 6.55 11.86 -11.67
C SER A 62 5.65 13.02 -11.22
N LEU A 63 6.22 14.17 -10.84
CA LEU A 63 5.47 15.33 -10.34
C LEU A 63 5.32 16.42 -11.40
N ARG A 64 6.02 16.33 -12.53
CA ARG A 64 6.14 17.42 -13.50
C ARG A 64 4.79 17.97 -13.93
N ASP A 65 3.86 17.12 -14.33
CA ASP A 65 2.58 17.59 -14.85
C ASP A 65 1.72 18.23 -13.76
N SER A 66 1.66 17.64 -12.56
CA SER A 66 0.91 18.21 -11.43
C SER A 66 1.49 19.52 -10.91
N VAL A 67 2.82 19.65 -10.93
CA VAL A 67 3.54 20.87 -10.60
C VAL A 67 3.31 21.96 -11.65
N LEU A 68 3.37 21.61 -12.95
CA LEU A 68 3.17 22.57 -14.04
C LEU A 68 1.74 23.08 -14.09
N GLU A 69 0.76 22.19 -13.89
CA GLU A 69 -0.66 22.51 -13.82
C GLU A 69 -1.09 23.14 -12.47
N GLU A 70 -0.22 23.11 -11.45
CA GLU A 70 -0.51 23.56 -10.08
C GLU A 70 -1.79 22.94 -9.49
N LYS A 71 -2.06 21.67 -9.82
CA LYS A 71 -3.23 20.93 -9.32
C LYS A 71 -2.87 20.12 -8.08
N LEU A 72 -3.28 20.61 -6.92
CA LEU A 72 -3.00 19.97 -5.62
C LEU A 72 -3.42 18.49 -5.56
N ASP A 73 -4.66 18.16 -5.94
CA ASP A 73 -5.15 16.78 -5.83
C ASP A 73 -4.41 15.81 -6.77
N LYS A 74 -3.89 16.32 -7.88
CA LYS A 74 -3.02 15.56 -8.80
C LYS A 74 -1.64 15.41 -8.17
N PHE A 75 -1.08 16.49 -7.61
CA PHE A 75 0.21 16.48 -6.94
C PHE A 75 0.27 15.49 -5.77
N VAL A 76 -0.72 15.50 -4.88
CA VAL A 76 -0.78 14.58 -3.72
C VAL A 76 -0.79 13.12 -4.18
N ARG A 77 -1.55 12.82 -5.25
CA ARG A 77 -1.63 11.48 -5.83
C ARG A 77 -0.31 11.07 -6.48
N ASP A 78 0.25 11.93 -7.31
CA ASP A 78 1.52 11.68 -8.00
C ASP A 78 2.66 11.51 -6.99
N LEU A 79 2.66 12.31 -5.91
CA LEU A 79 3.60 12.19 -4.80
C LEU A 79 3.42 10.88 -4.03
N SER A 80 2.18 10.44 -3.81
CA SER A 80 1.88 9.16 -3.19
C SER A 80 2.44 7.97 -3.99
N GLU A 81 2.38 8.04 -5.32
CA GLU A 81 2.86 7.00 -6.24
C GLU A 81 4.36 7.10 -6.56
N MET A 82 4.99 8.26 -6.31
CA MET A 82 6.41 8.50 -6.56
C MET A 82 7.30 7.53 -5.76
N SER A 83 8.25 6.88 -6.43
CA SER A 83 9.23 6.01 -5.78
C SER A 83 10.49 6.76 -5.31
N GLU A 84 10.78 7.90 -5.93
CA GLU A 84 11.94 8.73 -5.63
C GLU A 84 11.74 9.53 -4.33
N THR A 85 12.84 9.89 -3.67
CA THR A 85 12.85 10.74 -2.48
C THR A 85 13.79 11.92 -2.71
N ARG A 86 13.36 13.10 -2.26
CA ARG A 86 14.06 14.38 -2.38
C ARG A 86 13.78 15.22 -1.14
N GLU A 87 14.48 14.91 -0.05
CA GLU A 87 14.27 15.52 1.26
C GLU A 87 14.54 17.05 1.32
N ASP A 88 15.06 17.62 0.24
CA ASP A 88 15.44 19.03 0.09
C ASP A 88 14.37 19.92 -0.55
N LEU A 89 13.14 19.41 -0.75
CA LEU A 89 12.10 20.08 -1.57
C LEU A 89 10.80 20.42 -0.83
N LEU A 90 10.75 20.26 0.50
CA LEU A 90 9.54 20.52 1.29
C LEU A 90 9.12 22.00 1.23
N ASP A 91 10.09 22.91 1.34
CA ASP A 91 9.80 24.35 1.33
C ASP A 91 9.24 24.80 -0.02
N GLU A 92 9.84 24.32 -1.12
CA GLU A 92 9.31 24.53 -2.48
C GLU A 92 7.89 24.00 -2.62
N CYS A 93 7.60 22.84 -2.04
CA CYS A 93 6.25 22.26 -2.04
C CYS A 93 5.26 23.21 -1.36
N PHE A 94 5.60 23.77 -0.20
CA PHE A 94 4.72 24.70 0.51
C PHE A 94 4.60 26.07 -0.15
N VAL A 95 5.64 26.54 -0.86
CA VAL A 95 5.56 27.74 -1.68
C VAL A 95 4.55 27.54 -2.83
N LEU A 96 4.58 26.38 -3.49
CA LEU A 96 3.71 26.10 -4.63
C LEU A 96 2.28 25.72 -4.21
N PHE A 97 2.15 25.01 -3.09
CA PHE A 97 0.89 24.52 -2.55
C PHE A 97 0.71 24.94 -1.08
N PRO A 98 0.38 26.21 -0.79
CA PRO A 98 0.21 26.71 0.58
C PRO A 98 -0.83 25.91 1.40
N LYS A 99 -1.87 25.40 0.74
CA LYS A 99 -2.88 24.54 1.37
C LYS A 99 -2.29 23.24 1.95
N LEU A 100 -1.20 22.70 1.39
CA LEU A 100 -0.52 21.55 2.02
C LEU A 100 0.15 21.92 3.33
N LYS A 101 0.69 23.15 3.42
CA LYS A 101 1.24 23.66 4.67
C LYS A 101 0.14 23.78 5.74
N GLU A 102 -1.04 24.24 5.34
CA GLU A 102 -2.22 24.27 6.22
C GLU A 102 -2.68 22.85 6.61
N ASP A 103 -2.75 21.91 5.67
CA ASP A 103 -3.11 20.51 5.95
C ASP A 103 -2.10 19.86 6.92
N VAL A 104 -0.81 20.14 6.79
CA VAL A 104 0.24 19.73 7.74
C VAL A 104 0.00 20.31 9.12
N ALA A 105 -0.22 21.63 9.21
CA ALA A 105 -0.51 22.28 10.49
C ALA A 105 -1.76 21.68 11.14
N ASN A 106 -2.84 21.50 10.40
CA ASN A 106 -4.08 20.90 10.91
C ASN A 106 -3.87 19.46 11.38
N PHE A 107 -3.12 18.65 10.62
CA PHE A 107 -2.75 17.29 11.02
C PHE A 107 -1.98 17.26 12.34
N GLU A 108 -0.99 18.13 12.51
CA GLU A 108 -0.20 18.23 13.75
C GLU A 108 -1.01 18.80 14.93
N HIS A 109 -2.15 19.45 14.69
CA HIS A 109 -3.12 19.85 15.71
C HIS A 109 -4.21 18.78 15.98
N GLY A 110 -4.13 17.60 15.34
CA GLY A 110 -5.02 16.47 15.59
C GLY A 110 -6.12 16.25 14.54
N ASP A 111 -6.14 16.99 13.44
CA ASP A 111 -7.05 16.69 12.33
C ASP A 111 -6.53 15.54 11.46
N PHE A 112 -6.84 14.31 11.88
CA PHE A 112 -6.41 13.10 11.17
C PHE A 112 -7.08 12.90 9.80
N SER A 113 -8.10 13.69 9.45
CA SER A 113 -8.69 13.65 8.10
C SER A 113 -7.67 14.06 7.02
N LYS A 114 -6.64 14.82 7.41
CA LYS A 114 -5.56 15.30 6.55
C LYS A 114 -4.48 14.26 6.27
N LEU A 115 -4.54 13.07 6.89
CA LEU A 115 -3.50 12.06 6.75
C LEU A 115 -3.16 11.77 5.28
N ASN A 116 -4.16 11.66 4.41
CA ASN A 116 -3.96 11.34 2.99
C ASN A 116 -3.21 12.44 2.23
N SER A 117 -3.35 13.71 2.64
CA SER A 117 -2.60 14.82 2.05
C SER A 117 -1.14 14.84 2.50
N VAL A 118 -0.87 14.43 3.74
CA VAL A 118 0.43 14.61 4.39
C VAL A 118 1.31 13.37 4.36
N SER A 119 0.71 12.18 4.22
CA SER A 119 1.42 10.90 4.41
C SER A 119 2.54 10.66 3.41
N ALA A 120 2.51 11.27 2.22
CA ALA A 120 3.57 11.13 1.22
C ALA A 120 4.65 12.22 1.31
N LEU A 121 4.45 13.26 2.14
CA LEU A 121 5.37 14.40 2.25
C LEU A 121 6.74 14.01 2.85
N TRP A 122 6.86 12.87 3.53
CA TRP A 122 8.16 12.38 4.00
C TRP A 122 9.16 12.22 2.84
N LYS A 123 8.66 11.94 1.63
CA LYS A 123 9.49 11.85 0.41
C LYS A 123 10.14 13.19 0.05
N LEU A 124 9.56 14.29 0.50
CA LEU A 124 10.06 15.65 0.30
C LEU A 124 10.80 16.20 1.53
N GLY A 125 10.98 15.39 2.58
CA GLY A 125 11.74 15.78 3.78
C GLY A 125 10.88 16.11 4.99
N TYR A 126 9.56 15.93 4.92
CA TYR A 126 8.69 16.15 6.07
C TYR A 126 8.93 15.13 7.18
N ARG A 127 9.18 15.63 8.39
CA ARG A 127 9.34 14.86 9.61
C ARG A 127 8.28 15.30 10.63
N ALA A 128 7.18 14.57 10.67
CA ALA A 128 6.03 14.91 11.50
C ALA A 128 6.36 14.79 13.00
N ILE A 129 5.77 15.67 13.81
CA ILE A 129 5.52 15.40 15.23
C ILE A 129 4.09 14.89 15.33
N LEU A 130 3.92 13.59 15.60
CA LEU A 130 2.59 12.99 15.65
C LEU A 130 1.86 13.44 16.92
N PRO A 131 0.66 14.01 16.83
CA PRO A 131 -0.01 14.60 17.99
C PRO A 131 -0.54 13.54 18.95
N GLN A 132 -0.91 14.00 20.15
CA GLN A 132 -1.56 13.15 21.13
C GLN A 132 -2.88 12.57 20.57
N GLY A 133 -3.17 11.30 20.90
CA GLY A 133 -4.35 10.60 20.39
C GLY A 133 -4.18 10.00 18.99
N PHE A 134 -3.08 10.30 18.28
CA PHE A 134 -2.83 9.69 16.96
C PHE A 134 -2.74 8.17 17.04
N ALA A 135 -2.08 7.61 18.05
CA ALA A 135 -1.96 6.16 18.22
C ALA A 135 -3.33 5.50 18.46
N GLU A 136 -4.16 6.08 19.32
CA GLU A 136 -5.53 5.61 19.56
C GLU A 136 -6.36 5.64 18.27
N TRP A 137 -6.34 6.76 17.57
CA TRP A 137 -7.01 6.90 16.28
C TRP A 137 -6.52 5.87 15.26
N LEU A 138 -5.21 5.66 15.16
CA LEU A 138 -4.59 4.71 14.24
C LEU A 138 -5.07 3.28 14.55
N VAL A 139 -5.05 2.86 15.81
CA VAL A 139 -5.49 1.51 16.22
C VAL A 139 -6.97 1.34 15.90
N GLN A 140 -7.84 2.27 16.30
CA GLN A 140 -9.28 2.19 16.06
C GLN A 140 -9.61 2.18 14.56
N ARG A 141 -8.97 3.05 13.77
CA ARG A 141 -9.20 3.14 12.34
C ARG A 141 -8.70 1.90 11.63
N PHE A 142 -7.53 1.37 12.01
CA PHE A 142 -6.95 0.17 11.39
C PHE A 142 -7.79 -1.10 11.64
N LEU A 143 -8.44 -1.22 12.79
CA LEU A 143 -9.38 -2.32 13.06
C LEU A 143 -10.58 -2.30 12.10
N SER A 144 -10.98 -1.12 11.64
CA SER A 144 -12.08 -0.94 10.68
C SER A 144 -11.60 -0.99 9.22
N ASP A 145 -10.38 -0.54 8.95
CA ASP A 145 -9.77 -0.44 7.64
C ASP A 145 -8.30 -0.92 7.66
N PRO A 146 -8.06 -2.22 7.43
CA PRO A 146 -6.71 -2.80 7.47
C PRO A 146 -5.76 -2.34 6.35
N PHE A 147 -6.25 -1.57 5.36
CA PHE A 147 -5.47 -1.00 4.27
C PHE A 147 -4.91 0.38 4.57
N LEU A 148 -5.33 1.00 5.69
CA LEU A 148 -4.84 2.30 6.14
C LEU A 148 -3.32 2.35 6.28
N VAL A 149 -2.70 1.27 6.78
CA VAL A 149 -1.24 1.17 6.95
C VAL A 149 -0.61 0.75 5.61
N ASP A 150 -0.52 1.73 4.72
CA ASP A 150 0.23 1.64 3.47
C ASP A 150 1.70 2.01 3.67
N TRP A 151 2.49 1.92 2.60
CA TRP A 151 3.91 2.25 2.66
C TRP A 151 4.16 3.71 3.04
N ASN A 152 3.32 4.65 2.60
CA ASN A 152 3.50 6.06 2.90
C ASN A 152 3.31 6.32 4.39
N LEU A 153 2.28 5.74 5.01
CA LEU A 153 2.06 5.85 6.45
C LEU A 153 3.19 5.20 7.26
N VAL A 154 3.67 4.02 6.86
CA VAL A 154 4.79 3.35 7.55
C VAL A 154 6.05 4.23 7.52
N PHE A 155 6.38 4.83 6.38
CA PHE A 155 7.56 5.69 6.28
C PHE A 155 7.37 7.04 6.95
N LEU A 156 6.16 7.62 6.94
CA LEU A 156 5.83 8.79 7.76
C LEU A 156 6.10 8.51 9.24
N LEU A 157 5.61 7.38 9.75
CA LEU A 157 5.81 6.96 11.13
C LEU A 157 7.29 6.74 11.46
N LYS A 158 8.04 6.06 10.59
CA LYS A 158 9.47 5.81 10.78
C LYS A 158 10.32 7.09 10.81
N ASN A 159 9.93 8.09 10.04
CA ASN A 159 10.60 9.38 9.95
C ASN A 159 10.06 10.43 10.94
N SER A 160 9.02 10.10 11.71
CA SER A 160 8.48 11.00 12.74
C SER A 160 9.48 11.23 13.88
N LEU A 161 9.48 12.45 14.41
CA LEU A 161 10.43 12.87 15.46
C LEU A 161 10.15 12.17 16.79
N ASN A 162 8.91 11.79 17.05
CA ASN A 162 8.43 11.14 18.27
C ASN A 162 8.02 9.67 18.05
N LYS A 163 8.65 8.97 17.07
CA LYS A 163 8.31 7.59 16.70
C LYS A 163 8.30 6.60 17.87
N ASN A 164 9.21 6.74 18.83
CA ASN A 164 9.30 5.85 20.00
C ASN A 164 8.09 6.03 20.93
N ASP A 165 7.63 7.27 21.12
CA ASP A 165 6.45 7.56 21.92
C ASP A 165 5.18 7.03 21.27
N VAL A 166 5.09 7.18 19.95
CA VAL A 166 3.98 6.64 19.15
C VAL A 166 3.97 5.12 19.21
N ALA A 167 5.11 4.45 19.07
CA ALA A 167 5.23 3.00 19.19
C ALA A 167 4.74 2.50 20.56
N ARG A 168 5.18 3.16 21.64
CA ARG A 168 4.74 2.88 23.00
C ARG A 168 3.22 3.05 23.16
N GLN A 169 2.65 4.14 22.65
CA GLN A 169 1.20 4.36 22.71
C GLN A 169 0.42 3.32 21.89
N ILE A 170 0.89 2.95 20.70
CA ILE A 170 0.28 1.87 19.89
C ILE A 170 0.22 0.57 20.71
N ARG A 171 1.30 0.19 21.39
CA ARG A 171 1.30 -1.01 22.26
C ARG A 171 0.26 -0.91 23.37
N GLN A 172 0.22 0.23 24.06
CA GLN A 172 -0.75 0.46 25.14
C GLN A 172 -2.19 0.35 24.66
N GLU A 173 -2.51 0.94 23.50
CA GLU A 173 -3.86 0.85 22.92
C GLU A 173 -4.19 -0.57 22.44
N CYS A 174 -3.23 -1.30 21.88
CA CYS A 174 -3.40 -2.70 21.50
C CYS A 174 -3.63 -3.61 22.73
N GLU A 175 -2.89 -3.40 23.82
CA GLU A 175 -3.01 -4.20 25.06
C GLU A 175 -4.37 -4.04 25.74
N LYS A 176 -5.02 -2.87 25.62
CA LYS A 176 -6.41 -2.68 26.08
C LYS A 176 -7.41 -3.60 25.37
N LEU A 177 -7.04 -4.13 24.20
CA LEU A 177 -7.86 -4.99 23.36
C LEU A 177 -7.46 -6.47 23.45
N LYS A 178 -6.63 -6.85 24.45
CA LYS A 178 -6.14 -8.22 24.64
C LYS A 178 -7.24 -9.29 24.76
N ASP A 179 -8.44 -8.91 25.15
CA ASP A 179 -9.57 -9.84 25.33
C ASP A 179 -10.46 -9.97 24.07
N LYS A 180 -10.13 -9.24 22.99
CA LYS A 180 -10.85 -9.26 21.70
C LYS A 180 -10.16 -10.17 20.68
N GLU A 181 -10.38 -11.47 20.83
CA GLU A 181 -9.78 -12.53 20.00
C GLU A 181 -10.01 -12.32 18.49
N GLU A 182 -11.16 -11.76 18.09
CA GLU A 182 -11.46 -11.42 16.70
C GLU A 182 -10.50 -10.39 16.07
N SER A 183 -9.80 -9.61 16.90
CA SER A 183 -8.90 -8.54 16.46
C SER A 183 -7.43 -8.97 16.41
N TYR A 184 -7.07 -10.17 16.88
CA TYR A 184 -5.67 -10.56 17.10
C TYR A 184 -4.77 -10.45 15.87
N SER A 185 -5.26 -10.79 14.67
CA SER A 185 -4.48 -10.63 13.44
C SER A 185 -4.17 -9.16 13.14
N ALA A 186 -5.11 -8.26 13.37
CA ALA A 186 -4.91 -6.82 13.21
C ALA A 186 -3.99 -6.25 14.30
N LEU A 187 -4.21 -6.66 15.55
CA LEU A 187 -3.36 -6.26 16.67
C LEU A 187 -1.91 -6.71 16.45
N TYR A 188 -1.67 -7.93 15.98
CA TYR A 188 -0.33 -8.42 15.65
C TYR A 188 0.37 -7.53 14.62
N ARG A 189 -0.33 -7.13 13.54
CA ARG A 189 0.23 -6.21 12.53
C ARG A 189 0.63 -4.86 13.13
N LEU A 190 -0.20 -4.31 14.03
CA LEU A 190 0.09 -3.05 14.72
C LEU A 190 1.26 -3.20 15.71
N MET A 191 1.37 -4.33 16.41
CA MET A 191 2.50 -4.62 17.31
C MET A 191 3.81 -4.77 16.54
N VAL A 192 3.80 -5.46 15.40
CA VAL A 192 4.95 -5.55 14.49
C VAL A 192 5.33 -4.16 13.97
N LEU A 193 4.35 -3.31 13.61
CA LEU A 193 4.62 -1.92 13.24
C LEU A 193 5.29 -1.17 14.38
N ALA A 194 4.77 -1.24 15.61
CA ALA A 194 5.36 -0.60 16.77
C ALA A 194 6.82 -1.02 16.99
N LYS A 195 7.10 -2.33 16.92
CA LYS A 195 8.47 -2.87 16.99
C LYS A 195 9.37 -2.35 15.85
N GLN A 196 8.85 -2.16 14.65
CA GLN A 196 9.63 -1.57 13.54
C GLN A 196 9.98 -0.08 13.77
N LEU A 197 9.29 0.62 14.67
CA LEU A 197 9.54 2.03 14.96
C LEU A 197 10.62 2.24 16.01
N ASP A 198 10.61 1.43 17.08
CA ASP A 198 11.48 1.60 18.24
C ASP A 198 12.41 0.41 18.55
N GLY A 199 12.23 -0.73 17.87
CA GLY A 199 13.03 -1.93 18.05
C GLY A 199 12.74 -2.74 19.31
N LEU A 200 11.72 -2.39 20.09
CA LEU A 200 11.43 -3.05 21.37
C LEU A 200 10.51 -4.26 21.20
N ASP A 201 10.88 -5.37 21.83
CA ASP A 201 10.05 -6.57 21.93
C ASP A 201 8.90 -6.36 22.93
N SER A 202 7.74 -6.97 22.65
CA SER A 202 6.60 -7.01 23.55
C SER A 202 6.20 -8.45 23.85
N GLN A 203 5.92 -8.74 25.12
CA GLN A 203 5.32 -10.03 25.50
C GLN A 203 3.98 -10.24 24.79
N PHE A 204 3.16 -9.21 24.66
CA PHE A 204 1.86 -9.30 23.98
C PHE A 204 2.02 -9.60 22.49
N GLU A 205 3.00 -8.99 21.81
CA GLU A 205 3.35 -9.34 20.42
C GLU A 205 3.74 -10.81 20.28
N ASN A 206 4.59 -11.31 21.17
CA ASN A 206 5.06 -12.70 21.15
C ASN A 206 3.91 -13.69 21.36
N GLU A 207 2.99 -13.39 22.30
CA GLU A 207 1.79 -14.20 22.52
C GLU A 207 0.85 -14.18 21.30
N LEU A 208 0.67 -13.02 20.66
CA LEU A 208 -0.10 -12.92 19.40
C LEU A 208 0.55 -13.70 18.25
N SER A 209 1.89 -13.69 18.13
CA SER A 209 2.61 -14.49 17.13
C SER A 209 2.35 -15.98 17.33
N ARG A 210 2.53 -16.47 18.57
CA ARG A 210 2.27 -17.88 18.93
C ARG A 210 0.83 -18.28 18.64
N TYR A 211 -0.13 -17.42 18.98
CA TYR A 211 -1.54 -17.63 18.66
C TYR A 211 -1.74 -17.81 17.14
N ILE A 212 -1.19 -16.93 16.31
CA ILE A 212 -1.33 -16.98 14.84
C ILE A 212 -0.63 -18.21 14.26
N GLU A 213 0.53 -18.57 14.78
CA GLU A 213 1.27 -19.78 14.40
C GLU A 213 0.45 -21.05 14.69
N LEU A 214 -0.13 -21.15 15.88
CA LEU A 214 -0.99 -22.28 16.25
C LEU A 214 -2.25 -22.35 15.39
N MET A 215 -2.91 -21.21 15.17
CA MET A 215 -4.08 -21.12 14.29
C MET A 215 -3.75 -21.61 12.88
N THR A 216 -2.64 -21.12 12.31
CA THR A 216 -2.18 -21.50 10.96
C THR A 216 -1.79 -22.97 10.88
N ALA A 217 -1.17 -23.52 11.94
CA ALA A 217 -0.80 -24.92 12.00
C ALA A 217 -2.03 -25.83 12.02
N LEU A 218 -3.02 -25.51 12.86
CA LEU A 218 -4.29 -26.25 12.95
C LEU A 218 -5.06 -26.21 11.64
N GLU A 219 -5.19 -25.05 11.00
CA GLU A 219 -5.90 -24.92 9.73
C GLU A 219 -5.25 -25.70 8.56
N ARG A 220 -3.94 -25.94 8.63
CA ARG A 220 -3.20 -26.69 7.60
C ARG A 220 -3.17 -28.19 7.83
N LEU A 221 -3.56 -28.67 9.01
CA LEU A 221 -3.55 -30.08 9.33
C LEU A 221 -4.77 -30.77 8.71
N PRO A 222 -4.58 -31.76 7.83
CA PRO A 222 -5.69 -32.54 7.33
C PRO A 222 -6.19 -33.48 8.43
N ALA A 223 -7.52 -33.62 8.52
CA ALA A 223 -8.16 -34.42 9.58
C ALA A 223 -7.70 -35.89 9.58
N GLU A 224 -7.30 -36.45 8.42
CA GLU A 224 -6.83 -37.83 8.32
C GLU A 224 -5.44 -38.06 8.95
N ARG A 225 -4.65 -36.99 9.18
CA ARG A 225 -3.32 -37.08 9.82
C ARG A 225 -3.34 -36.71 11.30
N PHE A 226 -4.48 -36.27 11.79
CA PHE A 226 -4.61 -35.74 13.14
C PHE A 226 -4.76 -36.88 14.16
N SER A 227 -3.72 -37.07 14.98
CA SER A 227 -3.62 -38.14 15.98
C SER A 227 -3.91 -37.64 17.40
N GLU A 228 -4.11 -38.55 18.35
CA GLU A 228 -4.22 -38.21 19.78
C GLU A 228 -2.96 -37.49 20.31
N GLU A 229 -1.77 -37.88 19.85
CA GLU A 229 -0.51 -37.20 20.21
C GLU A 229 -0.48 -35.76 19.70
N GLU A 230 -0.95 -35.53 18.47
CA GLU A 230 -1.07 -34.18 17.91
C GLU A 230 -2.10 -33.36 18.69
N PHE A 231 -3.25 -33.95 19.04
CA PHE A 231 -4.25 -33.30 19.88
C PHE A 231 -3.67 -32.85 21.22
N GLU A 232 -2.98 -33.73 21.95
CA GLU A 232 -2.35 -33.38 23.22
C GLU A 232 -1.31 -32.27 23.06
N LYS A 233 -0.48 -32.35 22.01
CA LYS A 233 0.54 -31.35 21.72
C LYS A 233 -0.08 -29.97 21.47
N PHE A 234 -1.12 -29.89 20.64
CA PHE A 234 -1.82 -28.63 20.37
C PHE A 234 -2.59 -28.14 21.60
N SER A 235 -3.23 -29.03 22.35
CA SER A 235 -3.94 -28.68 23.59
C SER A 235 -2.99 -28.02 24.60
N ARG A 236 -1.84 -28.64 24.88
CA ARG A 236 -0.81 -28.07 25.77
C ARG A 236 -0.27 -26.72 25.27
N ALA A 237 -0.03 -26.60 23.96
CA ALA A 237 0.47 -25.36 23.36
C ALA A 237 -0.57 -24.22 23.44
N ILE A 238 -1.85 -24.54 23.20
CA ILE A 238 -2.97 -23.61 23.40
C ILE A 238 -3.10 -23.24 24.88
N ASP A 239 -2.89 -24.20 25.78
CA ASP A 239 -3.02 -23.93 27.20
C ASP A 239 -1.93 -23.04 27.78
N ALA A 240 -0.74 -23.08 27.20
CA ALA A 240 0.37 -22.21 27.54
C ALA A 240 0.18 -20.74 27.11
N LEU A 241 -0.78 -20.43 26.22
CA LEU A 241 -1.05 -19.04 25.82
C LEU A 241 -1.71 -18.26 26.95
N ASN A 242 -1.19 -17.05 27.20
CA ASN A 242 -1.77 -16.09 28.14
C ASN A 242 -2.72 -15.10 27.43
N LEU A 243 -3.55 -15.63 26.53
CA LEU A 243 -4.52 -14.89 25.73
C LEU A 243 -5.86 -15.62 25.75
N LYS A 244 -6.93 -14.89 25.44
CA LYS A 244 -8.21 -15.52 25.10
C LYS A 244 -8.01 -16.43 23.88
N LYS A 245 -8.55 -17.65 23.94
CA LYS A 245 -8.19 -18.78 23.07
C LYS A 245 -9.41 -19.63 22.68
N ASP A 246 -10.59 -19.03 22.67
CA ASP A 246 -11.85 -19.73 22.45
C ASP A 246 -11.93 -20.24 20.99
N ASN A 247 -11.44 -19.46 20.02
CA ASN A 247 -11.38 -19.89 18.62
C ASN A 247 -10.39 -21.03 18.42
N LEU A 248 -9.20 -20.98 19.02
CA LEU A 248 -8.22 -22.07 18.91
C LEU A 248 -8.77 -23.38 19.47
N LYS A 249 -9.43 -23.32 20.64
CA LYS A 249 -10.10 -24.48 21.24
C LYS A 249 -11.22 -25.01 20.35
N ALA A 250 -12.02 -24.12 19.75
CA ALA A 250 -13.07 -24.52 18.82
C ALA A 250 -12.50 -25.23 17.58
N ILE A 251 -11.44 -24.69 16.96
CA ILE A 251 -10.79 -25.30 15.79
C ILE A 251 -10.24 -26.69 16.14
N LEU A 252 -9.52 -26.81 17.28
CA LEU A 252 -8.97 -28.08 17.74
C LEU A 252 -10.07 -29.12 17.99
N SER A 253 -11.17 -28.73 18.64
CA SER A 253 -12.29 -29.64 18.94
C SER A 253 -12.96 -30.19 17.68
N HIS A 254 -13.13 -29.34 16.66
CA HIS A 254 -13.75 -29.72 15.41
C HIS A 254 -12.81 -30.59 14.54
N LEU A 255 -11.49 -30.38 14.62
CA LEU A 255 -10.52 -31.30 14.01
C LEU A 255 -10.60 -32.68 14.68
N ALA A 256 -10.59 -32.75 16.01
CA ALA A 256 -10.68 -34.01 16.75
C ALA A 256 -11.95 -34.80 16.42
N GLU A 257 -13.09 -34.11 16.31
CA GLU A 257 -14.37 -34.71 15.93
C GLU A 257 -14.32 -35.32 14.52
N ARG A 258 -13.76 -34.60 13.54
CA ARG A 258 -13.62 -35.10 12.16
C ARG A 258 -12.65 -36.28 12.03
N SER A 259 -11.68 -36.36 12.92
CA SER A 259 -10.67 -37.41 12.96
C SER A 259 -11.13 -38.70 13.66
N GLY A 260 -12.33 -38.71 14.24
CA GLY A 260 -12.86 -39.87 14.97
C GLY A 260 -12.24 -40.09 16.35
N ILE A 261 -11.61 -39.06 16.93
CA ILE A 261 -11.07 -39.10 18.31
C ILE A 261 -12.25 -38.84 19.28
N GLN A 262 -13.02 -39.88 19.64
CA GLN A 262 -13.98 -39.85 20.76
C GLN A 262 -13.99 -41.21 21.47
N ASP A 263 -13.57 -41.31 22.75
CA ASP A 263 -14.55 -41.27 23.86
C ASP A 263 -14.00 -40.83 25.24
N ALA A 264 -12.68 -40.67 25.42
CA ALA A 264 -12.11 -40.34 26.74
C ALA A 264 -11.89 -38.82 26.97
N VAL A 265 -11.57 -38.07 25.92
CA VAL A 265 -11.08 -36.68 26.02
C VAL A 265 -12.21 -35.64 26.05
N MET A 266 -13.40 -35.99 25.54
CA MET A 266 -14.59 -35.13 25.53
C MET A 266 -15.16 -34.79 26.92
N ARG A 267 -14.70 -35.45 28.00
CA ARG A 267 -15.18 -35.20 29.36
C ARG A 267 -14.50 -34.03 30.07
N GLU A 268 -13.30 -33.61 29.64
CA GLU A 268 -12.58 -32.48 30.27
C GLU A 268 -12.97 -31.10 29.71
N LEU A 269 -13.54 -31.01 28.50
CA LEU A 269 -13.98 -29.75 27.89
C LEU A 269 -15.48 -29.45 28.08
N GLY A 270 -16.16 -30.23 28.92
CA GLY A 270 -17.61 -30.21 29.11
C GLY A 270 -18.14 -29.02 29.91
N ASN A 271 -17.95 -27.77 29.45
CA ASN A 271 -18.83 -26.68 29.87
C ASN A 271 -19.11 -25.59 28.80
N ASP A 272 -18.58 -25.70 27.58
CA ASP A 272 -18.68 -24.62 26.57
C ASP A 272 -19.56 -24.95 25.33
N ARG A 273 -20.45 -25.94 25.46
CA ARG A 273 -21.38 -26.34 24.37
C ARG A 273 -22.33 -25.22 23.93
N SER A 274 -22.59 -24.22 24.78
CA SER A 274 -23.50 -23.10 24.48
C SER A 274 -22.87 -21.98 23.63
N ASN A 275 -21.54 -21.86 23.63
CA ASN A 275 -20.81 -20.94 22.76
C ASN A 275 -20.53 -21.58 21.39
N LEU A 276 -20.29 -22.89 21.34
CA LEU A 276 -20.15 -23.67 20.10
C LEU A 276 -21.38 -23.56 19.20
N GLN A 277 -22.60 -23.70 19.73
CA GLN A 277 -23.81 -23.55 18.90
C GLN A 277 -23.99 -22.13 18.34
N ARG A 278 -23.61 -21.09 19.10
CA ARG A 278 -23.64 -19.71 18.60
C ARG A 278 -22.54 -19.41 17.58
N VAL A 279 -21.33 -19.95 17.77
CA VAL A 279 -20.21 -19.80 16.83
C VAL A 279 -20.45 -20.60 15.56
N VAL A 280 -20.95 -21.83 15.65
CA VAL A 280 -21.27 -22.70 14.51
C VAL A 280 -22.52 -22.22 13.76
N ALA A 281 -23.57 -21.72 14.43
CA ALA A 281 -24.72 -21.11 13.75
C ALA A 281 -24.33 -19.78 13.08
N ARG A 282 -23.49 -18.97 13.74
CA ARG A 282 -22.94 -17.74 13.16
C ARG A 282 -21.93 -18.04 12.04
N TRP A 283 -21.21 -19.16 12.08
CA TRP A 283 -20.36 -19.68 11.00
C TRP A 283 -21.18 -20.25 9.86
N LYS A 284 -22.22 -21.04 10.08
CA LYS A 284 -23.05 -21.59 9.02
C LYS A 284 -23.82 -20.48 8.29
N PHE A 285 -24.35 -19.51 9.04
CA PHE A 285 -24.96 -18.30 8.46
C PHE A 285 -23.93 -17.39 7.77
N ARG A 286 -22.71 -17.24 8.32
CA ARG A 286 -21.60 -16.53 7.63
C ARG A 286 -21.02 -17.30 6.47
N VAL A 287 -21.07 -18.63 6.44
CA VAL A 287 -20.57 -19.50 5.38
C VAL A 287 -21.58 -19.53 4.25
N ASP A 288 -22.88 -19.59 4.51
CA ASP A 288 -23.90 -19.45 3.46
C ASP A 288 -23.92 -18.03 2.88
N LEU A 289 -23.77 -16.99 3.71
CA LEU A 289 -23.58 -15.61 3.25
C LEU A 289 -22.23 -15.41 2.55
N MET A 290 -21.14 -16.03 3.03
CA MET A 290 -19.83 -16.02 2.37
C MET A 290 -19.83 -16.84 1.12
N ILE A 291 -20.60 -17.92 0.97
CA ILE A 291 -20.72 -18.67 -0.29
C ILE A 291 -21.50 -17.83 -1.30
N LEU A 292 -22.50 -17.08 -0.87
CA LEU A 292 -23.23 -16.13 -1.72
C LEU A 292 -22.36 -14.91 -2.09
N VAL A 293 -21.59 -14.37 -1.14
CA VAL A 293 -20.62 -13.29 -1.38
C VAL A 293 -19.41 -13.78 -2.17
N VAL A 294 -18.90 -14.99 -1.93
CA VAL A 294 -17.78 -15.62 -2.66
C VAL A 294 -18.23 -16.00 -4.06
N SER A 295 -19.45 -16.51 -4.25
CA SER A 295 -20.00 -16.75 -5.59
C SER A 295 -20.24 -15.44 -6.34
N ALA A 296 -20.82 -14.41 -5.70
CA ALA A 296 -20.91 -13.06 -6.26
C ALA A 296 -19.53 -12.43 -6.51
N PHE A 297 -18.55 -12.74 -5.65
CA PHE A 297 -17.16 -12.33 -5.77
C PHE A 297 -16.45 -13.07 -6.90
N PHE A 298 -16.72 -14.35 -7.12
CA PHE A 298 -16.20 -15.11 -8.26
C PHE A 298 -16.85 -14.67 -9.57
N VAL A 299 -18.13 -14.27 -9.55
CA VAL A 299 -18.83 -13.66 -10.70
C VAL A 299 -18.27 -12.27 -11.02
N THR A 300 -18.01 -11.43 -10.01
CA THR A 300 -17.35 -10.12 -10.20
C THR A 300 -15.87 -10.25 -10.55
N LEU A 301 -15.16 -11.23 -9.97
CA LEU A 301 -13.80 -11.61 -10.36
C LEU A 301 -13.80 -12.08 -11.81
N PHE A 302 -14.81 -12.81 -12.27
CA PHE A 302 -14.93 -13.21 -13.69
C PHE A 302 -15.06 -11.99 -14.61
N LEU A 303 -15.76 -10.93 -14.18
CA LEU A 303 -15.96 -9.67 -14.91
C LEU A 303 -14.78 -8.68 -14.82
N LEU A 304 -13.85 -8.85 -13.86
CA LEU A 304 -12.70 -7.97 -13.68
C LEU A 304 -11.69 -8.06 -14.86
N PRO A 305 -11.07 -6.92 -15.26
CA PRO A 305 -9.97 -6.89 -16.22
C PRO A 305 -8.82 -7.81 -15.82
N ARG A 306 -8.21 -8.48 -16.80
CA ARG A 306 -7.20 -9.53 -16.56
C ARG A 306 -5.95 -9.06 -15.82
N ARG A 307 -5.56 -7.80 -15.98
CA ARG A 307 -4.46 -7.19 -15.22
C ARG A 307 -4.71 -7.16 -13.71
N LEU A 308 -5.95 -6.93 -13.29
CA LEU A 308 -6.32 -6.96 -11.87
C LEU A 308 -6.39 -8.40 -11.34
N LYS A 309 -6.80 -9.36 -12.19
CA LYS A 309 -6.75 -10.80 -11.85
C LYS A 309 -5.33 -11.27 -11.56
N ILE A 310 -4.34 -10.86 -12.36
CA ILE A 310 -2.93 -11.21 -12.14
C ILE A 310 -2.45 -10.72 -10.78
N SER A 311 -2.72 -9.46 -10.44
CA SER A 311 -2.37 -8.89 -9.14
C SER A 311 -3.11 -9.58 -7.98
N PHE A 312 -4.36 -9.95 -8.20
CA PHE A 312 -5.19 -10.68 -7.24
C PHE A 312 -4.64 -12.07 -6.93
N PHE A 313 -4.36 -12.90 -7.96
CA PHE A 313 -3.81 -14.24 -7.74
C PHE A 313 -2.39 -14.22 -7.17
N ALA A 314 -1.58 -13.21 -7.51
CA ALA A 314 -0.27 -12.99 -6.92
C ALA A 314 -0.35 -12.63 -5.43
N PHE A 315 -1.35 -11.85 -5.02
CA PHE A 315 -1.61 -11.49 -3.63
C PHE A 315 -1.93 -12.73 -2.77
N PHE A 316 -2.70 -13.68 -3.31
CA PHE A 316 -3.00 -14.96 -2.66
C PHE A 316 -1.91 -16.03 -2.79
N LYS A 317 -0.70 -15.67 -3.25
CA LYS A 317 0.44 -16.59 -3.47
C LYS A 317 0.14 -17.74 -4.46
N ALA A 318 -0.91 -17.63 -5.27
CA ALA A 318 -1.24 -18.56 -6.33
C ALA A 318 -0.40 -18.27 -7.59
N TYR A 319 0.92 -18.24 -7.44
CA TYR A 319 1.86 -17.77 -8.47
C TYR A 319 1.77 -18.56 -9.77
N ARG A 320 1.44 -19.86 -9.73
CA ARG A 320 1.22 -20.68 -10.94
C ARG A 320 0.06 -20.16 -11.81
N ILE A 321 -1.03 -19.71 -11.18
CA ILE A 321 -2.20 -19.14 -11.88
C ILE A 321 -1.87 -17.74 -12.39
N ALA A 322 -1.14 -16.95 -11.59
CA ALA A 322 -0.68 -15.62 -12.00
C ALA A 322 0.27 -15.67 -13.21
N ILE A 323 1.20 -16.64 -13.23
CA ILE A 323 2.09 -16.91 -14.38
C ILE A 323 1.29 -17.26 -15.62
N TRP A 324 0.33 -18.17 -15.52
CA TRP A 324 -0.52 -18.57 -16.65
C TRP A 324 -1.33 -17.38 -17.21
N LEU A 325 -1.87 -16.53 -16.34
CA LEU A 325 -2.58 -15.31 -16.75
C LEU A 325 -1.65 -14.28 -17.39
N CYS A 326 -0.43 -14.10 -16.85
CA CYS A 326 0.60 -13.26 -17.44
C CYS A 326 0.96 -13.72 -18.86
N GLN A 327 1.25 -15.01 -19.04
CA GLN A 327 1.57 -15.59 -20.36
C GLN A 327 0.42 -15.40 -21.36
N LYS A 328 -0.83 -15.60 -20.92
CA LYS A 328 -2.03 -15.45 -21.76
C LYS A 328 -2.34 -14.01 -22.15
N GLU A 329 -1.85 -13.05 -21.37
CA GLU A 329 -1.99 -11.62 -21.70
C GLU A 329 -0.80 -11.12 -22.53
N LEU A 330 0.40 -11.64 -22.27
CA LEU A 330 1.61 -11.42 -23.09
C LEU A 330 1.48 -12.00 -24.50
N SER A 331 0.65 -13.03 -24.72
CA SER A 331 0.38 -13.52 -26.07
C SER A 331 -0.45 -12.56 -26.92
N LYS A 332 -1.11 -11.57 -26.30
CA LYS A 332 -1.87 -10.51 -26.98
C LYS A 332 -1.07 -9.22 -27.14
N ASP A 333 -0.28 -8.86 -26.13
CA ASP A 333 0.65 -7.73 -26.16
C ASP A 333 2.03 -8.18 -25.65
N PRO A 334 2.92 -8.64 -26.54
CA PRO A 334 4.23 -9.15 -26.14
C PRO A 334 5.21 -8.06 -25.72
N THR A 335 4.84 -6.78 -25.85
CA THR A 335 5.68 -5.61 -25.57
C THR A 335 5.40 -4.96 -24.21
N ASP A 336 4.44 -5.45 -23.45
CA ASP A 336 4.10 -4.93 -22.11
C ASP A 336 5.22 -5.21 -21.09
N ILE A 337 6.10 -4.22 -20.91
CA ILE A 337 7.26 -4.25 -20.02
C ILE A 337 6.84 -4.56 -18.57
N ARG A 338 5.72 -4.00 -18.11
CA ARG A 338 5.24 -4.17 -16.74
C ARG A 338 4.78 -5.61 -16.51
N LEU A 339 4.08 -6.18 -17.49
CA LEU A 339 3.60 -7.56 -17.38
C LEU A 339 4.73 -8.60 -17.47
N ARG A 340 5.75 -8.35 -18.30
CA ARG A 340 6.95 -9.20 -18.36
C ARG A 340 7.78 -9.15 -17.08
N THR A 341 7.90 -7.98 -16.47
CA THR A 341 8.60 -7.83 -15.19
C THR A 341 7.86 -8.57 -14.08
N GLN A 342 6.53 -8.50 -14.07
CA GLN A 342 5.70 -9.29 -13.14
C GLN A 342 5.85 -10.80 -13.37
N LEU A 343 5.89 -11.25 -14.62
CA LEU A 343 6.13 -12.65 -14.97
C LEU A 343 7.50 -13.14 -14.46
N ALA A 344 8.56 -12.34 -14.66
CA ALA A 344 9.91 -12.65 -14.18
C ALA A 344 9.96 -12.79 -12.65
N MET A 345 9.37 -11.84 -11.92
CA MET A 345 9.28 -11.88 -10.46
C MET A 345 8.48 -13.08 -9.94
N PHE A 346 7.44 -13.53 -10.67
CA PHE A 346 6.70 -14.73 -10.28
C PHE A 346 7.51 -16.01 -10.52
N TYR A 347 8.34 -16.07 -11.57
CA TYR A 347 9.25 -17.19 -11.81
C TYR A 347 10.32 -17.33 -10.73
N GLU A 348 10.91 -16.23 -10.25
CA GLU A 348 11.86 -16.27 -9.11
C GLU A 348 11.19 -16.80 -7.84
N ARG A 349 9.94 -16.41 -7.61
CA ARG A 349 9.20 -16.76 -6.39
C ARG A 349 8.76 -18.21 -6.33
N ILE A 350 8.70 -18.89 -7.47
CA ILE A 350 8.46 -20.34 -7.57
C ILE A 350 9.77 -21.14 -7.72
N GLY A 351 10.93 -20.47 -7.75
CA GLY A 351 12.26 -21.09 -7.87
C GLY A 351 12.74 -21.40 -9.29
N GLU A 352 12.06 -20.92 -10.33
CA GLU A 352 12.42 -21.12 -11.74
C GLU A 352 13.33 -20.00 -12.28
N ASN A 353 14.55 -19.92 -11.76
CA ASN A 353 15.49 -18.80 -11.98
C ASN A 353 15.92 -18.61 -13.45
N GLU A 354 16.00 -19.69 -14.24
CA GLU A 354 16.39 -19.59 -15.66
C GLU A 354 15.35 -18.86 -16.50
N LYS A 355 14.06 -19.11 -16.25
CA LYS A 355 12.95 -18.45 -16.95
C LYS A 355 12.79 -17.00 -16.49
N ALA A 356 13.01 -16.73 -15.20
CA ALA A 356 13.07 -15.38 -14.69
C ALA A 356 14.16 -14.55 -15.38
N PHE A 357 15.36 -15.10 -15.51
CA PHE A 357 16.48 -14.42 -16.17
C PHE A 357 16.20 -14.11 -17.65
N GLN A 358 15.55 -15.05 -18.36
CA GLN A 358 15.14 -14.84 -19.75
C GLN A 358 14.13 -13.70 -19.89
N GLU A 359 13.13 -13.64 -19.01
CA GLU A 359 12.15 -12.55 -19.03
C GLU A 359 12.75 -11.20 -18.66
N TYR A 360 13.67 -11.13 -17.69
CA TYR A 360 14.41 -9.89 -17.38
C TYR A 360 15.28 -9.41 -18.53
N LYS A 361 15.88 -10.33 -19.30
CA LYS A 361 16.63 -9.98 -20.51
C LYS A 361 15.71 -9.31 -21.54
N ILE A 362 14.51 -9.85 -21.73
CA ILE A 362 13.52 -9.29 -22.66
C ILE A 362 13.00 -7.94 -22.16
N VAL A 363 12.73 -7.79 -20.86
CA VAL A 363 12.36 -6.51 -20.22
C VAL A 363 13.43 -5.45 -20.47
N ARG A 364 14.71 -5.80 -20.30
CA ARG A 364 15.84 -4.89 -20.53
C ARG A 364 15.93 -4.47 -22.00
N ASP A 365 15.76 -5.40 -22.92
CA ASP A 365 15.87 -5.12 -24.35
C ASP A 365 14.68 -4.29 -24.85
N LEU A 366 13.46 -4.56 -24.37
CA LEU A 366 12.27 -3.74 -24.63
C LEU A 366 12.37 -2.34 -24.01
N SER A 367 12.90 -2.21 -22.79
CA SER A 367 13.14 -0.91 -22.14
C SER A 367 14.15 -0.06 -22.93
N ARG A 368 15.18 -0.69 -23.51
CA ARG A 368 16.14 -0.02 -24.40
C ARG A 368 15.50 0.41 -25.72
N MET A 369 14.62 -0.39 -26.31
CA MET A 369 13.87 -0.01 -27.51
C MET A 369 12.94 1.18 -27.24
N VAL A 370 12.19 1.17 -26.13
CA VAL A 370 11.33 2.31 -25.71
C VAL A 370 12.15 3.58 -25.43
N LYS A 371 13.35 3.46 -24.84
CA LYS A 371 14.27 4.60 -24.68
C LYS A 371 14.80 5.11 -26.02
N LYS A 372 15.11 4.21 -26.97
CA LYS A 372 15.63 4.58 -28.29
C LYS A 372 14.57 5.24 -29.17
N ASP A 373 13.31 4.80 -29.09
CA ASP A 373 12.15 5.44 -29.75
C ASP A 373 11.78 6.80 -29.15
N ARG A 374 12.21 7.10 -27.91
CA ARG A 374 12.09 8.43 -27.29
C ARG A 374 13.24 9.37 -27.65
N ILE A 375 14.39 8.84 -28.09
CA ILE A 375 15.60 9.60 -28.42
C ILE A 375 15.71 9.86 -29.93
N LEU A 376 15.15 8.99 -30.78
CA LEU A 376 15.04 9.26 -32.21
C LEU A 376 13.74 10.01 -32.49
N PRO A 377 13.77 11.18 -33.16
CA PRO A 377 12.55 11.76 -33.68
C PRO A 377 11.92 10.74 -34.61
N ARG A 378 10.60 10.53 -34.50
CA ARG A 378 9.84 9.80 -35.52
C ARG A 378 10.14 10.48 -36.86
N ALA A 379 10.80 9.76 -37.75
CA ALA A 379 11.05 10.19 -39.13
C ALA A 379 9.74 10.35 -39.90
#